data_AF-A0A2H6B4U1-F1
#
_entry.id   AF-A0A2H6B4U1-F1
#
_cell.length_a   1.000
_cell.length_b   1.000
_cell.length_c   1.000
_cell.angle_alpha   90.00
_cell.angle_beta   90.00
_cell.angle_gamma   90.00
#
_symmetry.space_group_name_H-M   'P 1'
#
loop_
_entity.id
_entity.type
_entity.pdbx_description
1 polymer ?
#
loop_
_entity_poly.entity_id
_entity_poly.type
_entity_poly.pdbx_seq_one_letter_code
_entity_poly.pdbx_strand_id
1 'polypeptide(L)' 'MIAESNEIERVGLSEYARREGLPVEQCFETLLTGLALRYYNAVAG' A
#
# COMPACT_ATOMS: atom_id res chain seq x y z
N MET A 1 -4.40 1.05 -6.88
CA MET A 1 -4.41 1.22 -5.40
C MET A 1 -4.27 -0.08 -4.60
N ILE A 2 -5.23 -1.02 -4.60
CA ILE A 2 -5.11 -2.26 -3.80
C ILE A 2 -3.94 -3.13 -4.27
N ALA A 3 -3.73 -3.27 -5.58
CA ALA A 3 -2.60 -4.03 -6.12
C ALA A 3 -1.24 -3.41 -5.73
N GLU A 4 -1.13 -2.08 -5.77
CA GLU A 4 0.08 -1.37 -5.33
C GLU A 4 0.31 -1.52 -3.83
N SER A 5 -0.75 -1.42 -3.00
CA SER A 5 -0.67 -1.69 -1.56
C SER A 5 -0.18 -3.12 -1.27
N ASN A 6 -0.69 -4.12 -1.99
CA ASN A 6 -0.25 -5.51 -1.83
C ASN A 6 1.21 -5.70 -2.25
N GLU A 7 1.64 -5.03 -3.32
CA GLU A 7 3.03 -5.09 -3.78
C GLU A 7 3.97 -4.39 -2.77
N ILE A 8 3.56 -3.24 -2.22
CA ILE A 8 4.28 -2.55 -1.14
C ILE A 8 4.45 -3.46 0.08
N GLU A 9 3.42 -4.21 0.48
CA GLU A 9 3.53 -5.20 1.58
C GLU A 9 4.50 -6.33 1.23
N ARG A 10 4.51 -6.77 -0.02
CA ARG A 10 5.36 -7.87 -0.47
C ARG A 10 6.84 -7.51 -0.50
N VAL A 11 7.18 -6.32 -0.99
CA VAL A 11 8.59 -5.91 -1.22
C VAL A 11 9.14 -4.98 -0.14
N GLY A 12 8.27 -4.40 0.68
CA GLY A 12 8.62 -3.40 1.68
C GLY A 12 8.51 -1.97 1.16
N LEU A 13 8.02 -1.08 2.03
CA LEU A 13 7.71 0.32 1.70
C LEU A 13 8.89 1.11 1.12
N SER A 14 10.05 1.08 1.80
CA SER A 14 11.23 1.84 1.37
C SER A 14 11.80 1.32 0.05
N GLU A 15 11.78 0.00 -0.16
CA GLU A 15 12.27 -0.61 -1.40
C GLU A 15 11.34 -0.31 -2.57
N TYR A 16 10.03 -0.39 -2.35
CA TYR A 16 9.03 0.04 -3.34
C TYR A 16 9.22 1.51 -3.72
N ALA A 17 9.31 2.41 -2.74
CA ALA A 17 9.52 3.84 -2.96
C ALA A 17 10.80 4.12 -3.76
N ARG A 18 11.89 3.44 -3.41
CA ARG A 18 13.18 3.55 -4.12
C ARG A 18 13.08 3.04 -5.57
N ARG A 19 12.41 1.91 -5.81
CA ARG A 19 12.26 1.29 -7.13
C ARG A 19 11.42 2.16 -8.07
N GLU A 20 10.33 2.71 -7.56
CA GLU A 20 9.38 3.51 -8.35
C GLU A 20 9.77 5.00 -8.42
N GLY A 21 10.80 5.43 -7.68
CA GLY A 21 11.23 6.83 -7.64
C GLY A 21 10.21 7.76 -6.97
N LEU A 22 9.43 7.22 -6.02
CA LEU A 22 8.34 7.92 -5.35
C LEU A 22 8.74 8.34 -3.92
N PRO A 23 8.14 9.42 -3.38
CA PRO A 23 8.24 9.73 -1.96
C PRO A 23 7.70 8.60 -1.09
N VAL A 24 8.40 8.31 0.01
CA VAL A 24 7.99 7.24 0.95
C VAL A 24 6.60 7.53 1.53
N GLU A 25 6.27 8.80 1.76
CA GLU A 25 4.99 9.25 2.27
C GLU A 25 3.85 8.89 1.30
N GLN A 26 4.05 9.07 0.00
CA GLN A 26 3.06 8.71 -1.01
C GLN A 26 2.83 7.19 -1.08
N CYS A 27 3.90 6.40 -0.99
CA CYS A 27 3.79 4.95 -0.91
C CYS A 27 3.09 4.52 0.38
N PHE A 28 3.31 5.24 1.49
CA PHE A 28 2.67 4.96 2.77
C PHE A 28 1.16 5.23 2.72
N GLU A 29 0.73 6.34 2.12
CA GLU A 29 -0.70 6.63 1.89
C GLU A 29 -1.37 5.55 1.05
N THR A 30 -0.68 5.07 0.02
CA THR A 30 -1.17 3.98 -0.85
C THR A 30 -1.35 2.68 -0.05
N LEU A 31 -0.34 2.32 0.74
CA LEU A 31 -0.38 1.16 1.62
C LEU A 31 -1.54 1.25 2.62
N LEU A 32 -1.64 2.37 3.34
CA LEU A 32 -2.65 2.60 4.37
C LEU A 32 -4.06 2.54 3.80
N THR A 33 -4.28 3.15 2.63
CA THR A 33 -5.60 3.15 1.99
C THR A 33 -6.00 1.75 1.52
N GLY A 34 -5.05 0.99 0.95
CA GLY A 34 -5.31 -0.40 0.57
C GLY A 34 -5.67 -1.28 1.77
N LEU A 35 -4.95 -1.14 2.89
CA LEU A 35 -5.28 -1.82 4.16
C LEU A 35 -6.68 -1.44 4.66
N ALA A 36 -7.03 -0.16 4.67
CA ALA A 36 -8.33 0.32 5.12
C ALA A 36 -9.49 -0.27 4.29
N LEU A 37 -9.33 -0.33 2.96
CA LEU A 37 -10.33 -0.93 2.07
C LEU A 37 -10.50 -2.44 2.32
N ARG A 38 -9.39 -3.17 2.51
CA ARG A 38 -9.46 -4.62 2.81
C ARG A 38 -10.11 -4.87 4.17
N TYR A 39 -9.81 -4.05 5.18
CA TYR A 39 -10.45 -4.14 6.49
C TYR A 39 -11.95 -3.87 6.40
N TYR A 40 -12.36 -2.80 5.71
CA TYR A 40 -13.76 -2.48 5.50
C TYR A 40 -14.49 -3.65 4.82
N ASN A 41 -13.93 -4.22 3.75
CA ASN A 41 -14.53 -5.35 3.04
C ASN A 41 -14.60 -6.63 3.89
N ALA A 42 -13.65 -6.85 4.80
CA ALA A 42 -13.66 -8.01 5.69
C ALA A 42 -14.69 -7.89 6.81
N VAL A 43 -15.06 -6.67 7.22
CA VAL A 43 -16.01 -6.40 8.30
C VAL A 43 -17.43 -6.18 7.78
N ALA A 44 -17.59 -5.52 6.63
CA ALA A 44 -18.88 -5.18 6.04
C ALA A 44 -19.37 -6.19 4.98
N GLY A 45 -18.53 -7.18 4.64
CA GLY A 45 -18.83 -8.25 3.69
C GLY A 45 -19.47 -9.47 4.34
#